data_AF-H2Y737-F1
#
_entry.id   AF-H2Y737-F1
#
_cell.length_a   1.000
_cell.length_b   1.000
_cell.length_c   1.000
_cell.angle_alpha   90.00
_cell.angle_beta   90.00
_cell.angle_gamma   90.00
#
_symmetry.space_group_name_H-M   'P 1'
#
loop_
_entity.id
_entity.type
_entity.pdbx_description
1 polymer ?
#
loop_
_entity_poly.entity_id
_entity_poly.type
_entity_poly.pdbx_seq_one_letter_code
_entity_poly.pdbx_strand_id
1 'polypeptide(L)'
;MLQHESRLSSEQPQKNPPNRIHLTVRRLTRGGTFGVGCSLYTDQPQVALVSNGAECLMLSKKLFWEHVTEQCLDHLRQKEYPYPNDEELLEQYWRLRSWKAYQSHLLKQIYIDMYSG
;
A
#
# COMPACT_ATOMS: atom_id res chain seq x y z
N MET A 1 -33.51 -21.22 42.50
CA MET A 1 -32.13 -21.37 43.03
C MET A 1 -31.20 -21.26 41.84
N LEU A 2 -30.83 -20.05 41.42
CA LEU A 2 -29.61 -19.33 41.83
C LEU A 2 -28.36 -20.21 41.76
N GLN A 3 -27.60 -20.06 40.67
CA GLN A 3 -26.14 -20.02 40.68
C GLN A 3 -25.69 -19.16 39.49
N HIS A 4 -25.48 -17.87 39.78
CA HIS A 4 -24.81 -16.89 38.94
C HIS A 4 -23.29 -17.13 39.10
N GLU A 5 -22.63 -17.69 38.09
CA GLU A 5 -21.16 -17.62 38.00
C GLU A 5 -20.79 -16.56 36.96
N SER A 6 -20.42 -15.40 37.49
CA SER A 6 -19.82 -14.28 36.78
C SER A 6 -18.48 -14.71 36.20
N ARG A 7 -18.43 -15.04 34.90
CA ARG A 7 -17.17 -14.99 34.14
C ARG A 7 -16.93 -13.54 33.76
N LEU A 8 -16.06 -12.89 34.53
CA LEU A 8 -15.34 -11.68 34.11
C LEU A 8 -14.57 -12.02 32.83
N SER A 9 -15.16 -11.73 31.68
CA SER A 9 -14.40 -11.54 30.45
C SER A 9 -13.52 -10.32 30.67
N SER A 10 -12.23 -10.55 30.88
CA SER A 10 -11.23 -9.51 30.83
C SER A 10 -11.27 -8.87 29.45
N GLU A 11 -12.01 -7.77 29.32
CA GLU A 11 -11.84 -6.80 28.24
C GLU A 11 -10.40 -6.28 28.35
N GLN A 12 -9.48 -6.94 27.63
CA GLN A 12 -8.20 -6.34 27.34
C GLN A 12 -8.50 -5.00 26.65
N PRO A 13 -7.93 -3.88 27.12
CA PRO A 13 -8.21 -2.59 26.51
C PRO A 13 -7.81 -2.68 25.04
N GLN A 14 -8.80 -2.60 24.14
CA GLN A 14 -8.57 -2.44 22.71
C GLN A 14 -7.81 -1.13 22.55
N LYS A 15 -6.48 -1.25 22.53
CA LYS A 15 -5.57 -0.19 22.14
C LYS A 15 -5.94 0.10 20.68
N ASN A 16 -6.69 1.18 20.45
CA ASN A 16 -7.03 1.62 19.10
C ASN A 16 -5.77 1.51 18.24
N PRO A 17 -5.78 0.71 17.16
CA PRO A 17 -4.58 0.53 16.38
C PRO A 17 -4.14 1.90 15.87
N PRO A 18 -2.83 2.19 15.87
CA PRO A 18 -2.31 3.45 15.37
C PRO A 18 -2.87 3.71 13.96
N ASN A 19 -3.14 4.98 13.66
CA ASN A 19 -3.71 5.42 12.39
C ASN A 19 -2.97 4.78 11.21
N ARG A 20 -3.57 3.76 10.58
CA ARG A 20 -2.93 2.96 9.53
C ARG A 20 -2.98 3.72 8.22
N ILE A 21 -1.81 4.07 7.68
CA ILE A 21 -1.69 4.81 6.43
C ILE A 21 -1.46 3.81 5.30
N HIS A 22 -2.27 3.90 4.25
CA HIS A 22 -2.10 3.12 3.02
C HIS A 22 -1.55 4.02 1.92
N LEU A 23 -0.45 3.62 1.30
CA LEU A 23 0.14 4.32 0.17
C LEU A 23 -0.32 3.67 -1.14
N THR A 24 -0.74 4.49 -2.11
CA THR A 24 -1.04 4.01 -3.45
C THR A 24 0.24 4.00 -4.27
N VAL A 25 0.78 2.81 -4.54
CA VAL A 25 2.04 2.64 -5.29
C VAL A 25 1.83 2.46 -6.79
N ARG A 26 0.69 1.91 -7.22
CA ARG A 26 0.36 1.68 -8.63
C ARG A 26 -1.15 1.65 -8.85
N ARG A 27 -1.61 2.19 -9.98
CA ARG A 27 -2.97 2.03 -10.48
C ARG A 27 -2.95 1.04 -11.64
N LEU A 28 -3.78 0.00 -11.55
CA LEU A 28 -3.95 -0.99 -12.61
C LEU A 28 -5.17 -0.66 -13.45
N THR A 29 -5.04 -0.85 -14.76
CA THR A 29 -6.12 -0.68 -15.74
C THR A 29 -6.43 -2.01 -16.41
N ARG A 30 -7.43 -2.03 -17.31
CA ARG A 30 -7.80 -3.24 -18.07
C ARG A 30 -6.57 -3.82 -18.78
N GLY A 31 -6.34 -5.13 -18.60
CA GLY A 31 -5.16 -5.83 -19.14
C GLY A 31 -3.91 -5.71 -18.27
N GLY A 32 -3.96 -5.00 -17.15
CA GLY A 32 -2.87 -4.92 -16.19
C GLY A 32 -2.69 -6.22 -15.40
N THR A 33 -1.46 -6.50 -15.00
CA THR A 33 -1.05 -7.67 -14.22
C THR A 33 -0.62 -7.28 -12.81
N PHE A 34 -0.67 -8.23 -11.87
CA PHE A 34 -0.18 -8.06 -10.49
C PHE A 34 0.24 -9.40 -9.89
N GLY A 35 0.99 -9.36 -8.78
CA GLY A 35 1.44 -10.56 -8.04
C GLY A 35 2.66 -11.26 -8.63
N VAL A 36 2.96 -11.07 -9.92
CA VAL A 36 4.13 -11.69 -10.58
C VAL A 36 5.44 -11.07 -10.09
N GLY A 37 5.50 -9.74 -9.91
CA GLY A 37 6.69 -9.02 -9.47
C GLY A 37 7.31 -9.56 -8.17
N CYS A 38 6.48 -9.98 -7.21
CA CYS A 38 6.93 -10.58 -5.94
C CYS A 38 7.67 -11.91 -6.11
N SER A 39 7.60 -12.54 -7.29
CA SER A 39 8.37 -13.74 -7.61
C SER A 39 9.58 -13.45 -8.53
N LEU A 40 9.64 -12.26 -9.13
CA LEU A 40 10.75 -11.83 -10.00
C LEU A 40 11.80 -11.01 -9.24
N TYR A 41 11.37 -10.27 -8.21
CA TYR A 41 12.22 -9.36 -7.46
C TYR A 41 12.20 -9.70 -5.98
N THR A 42 13.35 -9.54 -5.33
CA THR A 42 13.50 -9.62 -3.87
C THR A 42 13.13 -8.29 -3.23
N ASP A 43 12.95 -8.30 -1.90
CA ASP A 43 12.76 -7.08 -1.09
C ASP A 43 11.60 -6.18 -1.57
N GLN A 44 10.43 -6.80 -1.77
CA GLN A 44 9.22 -6.10 -2.18
C GLN A 44 8.32 -5.81 -0.96
N PRO A 45 7.72 -4.62 -0.87
CA PRO A 45 6.83 -4.26 0.23
C PRO A 45 5.55 -5.10 0.19
N GLN A 46 4.88 -5.22 1.35
CA GLN A 46 3.55 -5.82 1.38
C GLN A 46 2.52 -4.89 0.75
N VAL A 47 1.90 -5.34 -0.34
CA VAL A 47 0.87 -4.59 -1.06
C VAL A 47 -0.49 -5.27 -0.96
N ALA A 48 -1.54 -4.46 -0.95
CA ALA A 48 -2.92 -4.90 -1.10
C ALA A 48 -3.50 -4.37 -2.41
N LEU A 49 -4.27 -5.21 -3.10
CA LEU A 49 -5.03 -4.79 -4.26
C LEU A 49 -6.45 -4.40 -3.83
N VAL A 50 -6.88 -3.20 -4.19
CA VAL A 50 -8.24 -2.73 -3.98
C VAL A 50 -8.88 -2.49 -5.34
N SER A 51 -9.95 -3.22 -5.64
CA SER A 51 -10.70 -3.06 -6.88
C SER A 51 -12.09 -2.51 -6.61
N ASN A 52 -12.64 -1.79 -7.59
CA ASN A 52 -14.03 -1.34 -7.59
C ASN A 52 -14.83 -2.16 -8.63
N GLY A 53 -14.92 -3.47 -8.43
CA GLY A 53 -15.63 -4.38 -9.34
C GLY A 53 -14.82 -4.86 -10.54
N ALA A 54 -13.51 -5.05 -10.40
CA ALA A 54 -12.69 -5.61 -11.48
C ALA A 54 -12.83 -7.14 -11.54
N GLU A 55 -12.94 -7.69 -12.75
CA GLU A 55 -12.81 -9.13 -13.01
C GLU A 55 -11.34 -9.48 -13.24
N CYS A 56 -10.89 -10.60 -12.69
CA CYS A 56 -9.49 -11.03 -12.76
C CYS A 56 -9.39 -12.49 -13.18
N LEU A 57 -8.45 -12.77 -14.10
CA LEU A 57 -8.01 -14.13 -14.36
C LEU A 57 -6.90 -14.46 -13.35
N MET A 58 -7.15 -15.44 -12.50
CA MET A 58 -6.17 -15.91 -11.53
C MET A 58 -5.45 -17.14 -12.08
N LEU A 59 -4.12 -17.12 -12.02
CA LEU A 59 -3.29 -18.26 -12.42
C LEU A 59 -2.55 -18.82 -11.20
N SER A 60 -2.55 -20.14 -11.07
CA SER A 60 -1.82 -20.81 -9.99
C SER A 60 -0.32 -20.53 -10.15
N LYS A 61 0.34 -20.08 -9.07
CA LYS A 61 1.79 -19.86 -9.05
C LYS A 61 2.58 -21.11 -9.47
N LYS A 62 2.19 -22.29 -8.99
CA LYS A 62 2.86 -23.56 -9.34
C LYS A 62 2.80 -23.83 -10.85
N LEU A 63 1.58 -23.87 -11.38
CA LEU A 63 1.32 -24.04 -12.82
C LEU A 63 2.06 -23.02 -13.69
N PHE A 64 2.11 -21.75 -13.27
CA PHE A 64 2.87 -20.71 -13.98
C PHE A 64 4.34 -21.10 -14.10
N TRP A 65 5.01 -21.40 -12.98
CA TRP A 65 6.43 -21.72 -12.98
C TRP A 65 6.78 -23.03 -13.68
N GLU A 66 5.87 -24.00 -13.71
CA GLU A 66 6.05 -25.25 -14.44
C GLU A 66 6.04 -25.07 -15.97
N HIS A 67 5.38 -24.04 -16.48
CA HIS A 67 5.12 -23.88 -17.93
C HIS A 67 5.67 -22.57 -18.51
N VAL A 68 6.19 -21.66 -17.68
CA VAL A 68 6.71 -20.38 -18.15
C VAL A 68 7.95 -20.58 -19.01
N THR A 69 8.01 -19.91 -20.15
CA THR A 69 9.18 -19.89 -21.02
C THR A 69 10.09 -18.70 -20.68
N GLU A 70 11.39 -18.80 -20.97
CA GLU A 70 12.31 -17.67 -20.80
C GLU A 70 11.87 -16.42 -21.57
N GLN A 71 11.34 -16.58 -22.79
CA GLN A 71 10.78 -15.46 -23.56
C GLN A 71 9.64 -14.75 -22.81
N CYS A 72 8.80 -15.50 -22.10
CA CYS A 72 7.74 -14.93 -21.27
C CYS A 72 8.32 -14.21 -20.05
N LEU A 73 9.35 -14.78 -19.40
CA LEU A 73 10.03 -14.14 -18.27
C LEU A 73 10.72 -12.84 -18.68
N ASP A 74 11.40 -12.82 -19.83
CA ASP A 74 12.05 -11.61 -20.35
C ASP A 74 11.03 -10.51 -20.65
N HIS A 75 9.89 -10.88 -21.25
CA HIS A 75 8.79 -9.95 -21.48
C HIS A 75 8.21 -9.41 -20.17
N LEU A 76 8.10 -10.26 -19.14
CA LEU A 76 7.65 -9.84 -17.82
C LEU A 76 8.66 -8.91 -17.13
N ARG A 77 9.96 -9.21 -17.21
CA ARG A 77 11.03 -8.35 -16.67
C ARG A 77 11.06 -6.96 -17.32
N GLN A 78 10.60 -6.84 -18.56
CA GLN A 78 10.48 -5.55 -19.27
C GLN A 78 9.21 -4.77 -18.88
N LYS A 79 8.17 -5.46 -18.39
CA LYS A 79 6.86 -4.85 -18.10
C LYS A 79 6.62 -4.60 -16.62
N GLU A 80 7.08 -5.50 -15.77
CA GLU A 80 7.03 -5.35 -14.34
C GLU A 80 8.28 -4.61 -13.86
N TYR A 81 8.10 -3.75 -12.88
CA TYR A 81 9.19 -3.06 -12.20
C TYR A 81 9.03 -3.34 -10.70
N PRO A 82 10.14 -3.52 -9.96
CA PRO A 82 10.06 -3.64 -8.52
C PRO A 82 9.42 -2.38 -7.94
N TYR A 83 8.54 -2.56 -6.95
CA TYR A 83 8.11 -1.45 -6.12
C TYR A 83 9.30 -0.96 -5.28
N PRO A 84 9.34 0.34 -4.95
CA PRO A 84 10.26 0.84 -3.93
C PRO A 84 10.08 0.06 -2.62
N ASN A 85 11.16 -0.15 -1.88
CA ASN A 85 11.10 -0.85 -0.61
C ASN A 85 10.42 0.00 0.49
N ASP A 86 10.21 -0.57 1.67
CA ASP A 86 9.50 0.11 2.76
C ASP A 86 10.20 1.40 3.22
N GLU A 87 11.54 1.42 3.25
CA GLU A 87 12.32 2.60 3.65
C GLU A 87 12.16 3.73 2.63
N GLU A 88 12.29 3.41 1.34
CA GLU A 88 12.08 4.35 0.25
C GLU A 88 10.65 4.89 0.25
N LEU A 89 9.64 4.02 0.43
CA LEU A 89 8.24 4.44 0.50
C LEU A 89 8.00 5.40 1.67
N LEU A 90 8.59 5.13 2.84
CA LEU A 90 8.50 5.99 4.01
C LEU A 90 9.18 7.34 3.79
N GLU A 91 10.40 7.34 3.25
CA GLU A 91 11.14 8.58 2.96
C GLU A 91 10.35 9.47 2.00
N GLN A 92 9.84 8.89 0.92
CA GLN A 92 9.05 9.60 -0.09
C GLN A 92 7.75 10.15 0.51
N TYR A 93 7.08 9.35 1.35
CA TYR A 93 5.89 9.79 2.07
C TYR A 93 6.17 11.00 2.97
N TRP A 94 7.22 10.93 3.79
CA TRP A 94 7.59 12.02 4.69
C TRP A 94 7.98 13.27 3.91
N ARG A 95 8.77 13.12 2.84
CA ARG A 95 9.17 14.24 1.98
C ARG A 95 7.96 14.97 1.40
N LEU A 96 6.99 14.23 0.83
CA LEU A 96 5.77 14.80 0.26
C LEU A 96 4.89 15.46 1.33
N ARG A 97 4.79 14.85 2.51
CA ARG A 97 3.99 15.39 3.62
C ARG A 97 4.60 16.69 4.16
N SER A 98 5.91 16.71 4.38
CA SER A 98 6.65 17.90 4.83
C SER A 98 6.54 19.04 3.82
N TRP A 99 6.64 18.73 2.51
CA TRP A 99 6.45 19.72 1.45
C TRP A 99 5.05 20.35 1.49
N LYS A 100 3.99 19.53 1.60
CA LYS A 100 2.61 20.05 1.70
C LYS A 100 2.39 20.91 2.95
N ALA A 101 2.96 20.51 4.08
CA ALA A 101 2.89 21.28 5.32
C ALA A 101 3.58 22.64 5.16
N TYR A 102 4.77 22.66 4.56
CA TYR A 102 5.49 23.89 4.25
C TYR A 102 4.69 24.81 3.33
N GLN A 103 4.15 24.30 2.21
CA GLN A 103 3.32 25.10 1.29
C GLN A 103 2.11 25.70 2.01
N SER A 104 1.42 24.92 2.85
CA SER A 104 0.25 25.38 3.59
C SER A 104 0.61 26.48 4.59
N HIS A 105 1.76 26.33 5.27
CA HIS A 105 2.26 27.34 6.19
C HIS A 105 2.63 28.64 5.46
N LEU A 106 3.34 28.55 4.34
CA LEU A 106 3.73 29.70 3.53
C LEU A 106 2.50 30.47 2.99
N LEU A 107 1.51 29.76 2.46
CA LEU A 107 0.27 30.39 1.97
C LEU A 107 -0.48 31.11 3.10
N LYS A 108 -0.52 30.53 4.30
CA LYS A 108 -1.12 31.17 5.47
C LYS A 108 -0.36 32.43 5.86
N GLN A 109 0.97 32.39 5.83
CA GLN A 109 1.81 33.55 6.14
C GLN A 109 1.57 34.68 5.13
N ILE A 110 1.62 34.37 3.83
CA ILE A 110 1.35 35.35 2.76
C ILE A 110 -0.04 35.97 2.91
N TYR A 111 -1.06 35.16 3.23
CA TYR A 111 -2.40 35.66 3.48
C TYR A 111 -2.43 36.65 4.65
N ILE A 112 -1.81 36.29 5.78
CA ILE A 112 -1.74 37.19 6.94
C ILE A 112 -1.04 38.50 6.54
N ASP A 113 0.10 38.42 5.87
CA ASP A 113 0.88 39.60 5.49
C ASP A 113 0.11 40.54 4.54
N MET A 114 -0.74 40.01 3.66
CA MET A 114 -1.54 40.82 2.72
C MET A 114 -2.79 41.48 3.33
N TYR A 115 -3.39 40.87 4.37
CA TYR A 115 -4.68 41.33 4.93
C TYR A 115 -4.55 41.93 6.35
N SER A 116 -3.34 42.00 6.89
CA SER A 116 -3.07 42.59 8.22
C SER A 116 -2.38 43.97 8.13
N GLY A 117 -2.33 44.57 6.94
CA GLY A 117 -1.77 45.90 6.67
C GLY A 117 -2.85 46.94 6.40
#